data_AF-A0AAN7WGV9-F1
#
_entry.id   AF-A0AAN7WGV9-F1
#
_cell.length_a   1.000
_cell.length_b   1.000
_cell.length_c   1.000
_cell.angle_alpha   90.00
_cell.angle_beta   90.00
_cell.angle_gamma   90.00
#
_symmetry.space_group_name_H-M   'P 1'
#
loop_
_entity.id
_entity.type
_entity.pdbx_description
1 polymer ?
#
loop_
_entity_poly.entity_id
_entity_poly.type
_entity_poly.pdbx_seq_one_letter_code
_entity_poly.pdbx_strand_id
1 'polypeptide(L)'
;MPARLTHSSRNVKGRGWHKKGYRERGYLYIQLKRSYAGFSRTHDVNEYSSITEFIRGLHRDLMGEDYVLRDGDALHYEFYAKRQLLVPSDARVNTILNGGETVYAKVFDDEGNEWIGDAMGGFEPKPKRKRRRAGE
;
A
#
# COMPACT_ATOMS: atom_id res chain seq x y z
N MET A 1 -7.82 20.47 19.65
CA MET A 1 -6.79 21.07 18.78
C MET A 1 -6.21 19.94 17.93
N PRO A 2 -6.37 19.92 16.60
CA PRO A 2 -5.63 18.94 15.79
C PRO A 2 -4.13 19.22 15.97
N ALA A 3 -3.37 18.20 16.37
CA ALA A 3 -1.92 18.31 16.48
C ALA A 3 -1.38 18.78 15.13
N ARG A 4 -0.60 19.88 15.12
CA ARG A 4 0.08 20.32 13.89
C ARG A 4 0.97 19.17 13.43
N LEU A 5 0.61 18.57 12.30
CA LEU A 5 1.46 17.61 11.60
C LEU A 5 2.80 18.31 11.38
N THR A 6 3.79 17.92 12.16
CA THR A 6 5.14 18.43 11.98
C THR A 6 5.63 17.74 10.72
N HIS A 7 5.66 18.47 9.61
CA HIS A 7 6.21 17.93 8.37
C HIS A 7 7.73 17.90 8.47
N SER A 8 8.34 16.76 8.19
CA SER A 8 9.78 16.73 7.99
C SER A 8 10.14 17.57 6.76
N SER A 9 11.29 18.24 6.80
CA SER A 9 11.90 18.95 5.68
C SER A 9 13.22 18.31 5.22
N ARG A 10 13.56 17.13 5.75
CA ARG A 10 14.85 16.47 5.50
C ARG A 10 15.01 16.10 4.02
N ASN A 11 16.17 16.40 3.47
CA ASN A 11 16.58 15.97 2.14
C ASN A 11 17.64 14.89 2.26
N VAL A 12 17.43 13.75 1.61
CA VAL A 12 18.40 12.66 1.53
C VAL A 12 18.39 12.16 0.10
N LYS A 13 19.33 12.64 -0.72
CA LYS A 13 19.35 12.35 -2.16
C LYS A 13 20.02 11.01 -2.51
N GLY A 14 20.74 10.38 -1.57
CA GLY A 14 21.17 8.97 -1.60
C GLY A 14 21.67 8.45 -2.97
N ARG A 15 21.32 7.19 -3.29
CA ARG A 15 21.69 6.46 -4.53
C ARG A 15 20.91 6.91 -5.78
N GLY A 16 20.28 8.08 -5.77
CA GLY A 16 19.47 8.60 -6.88
C GLY A 16 17.95 8.54 -6.63
N TRP A 17 17.20 9.15 -7.55
CA TRP A 17 15.75 9.28 -7.50
C TRP A 17 15.06 7.90 -7.46
N HIS A 18 13.98 7.77 -6.68
CA HIS A 18 13.21 6.54 -6.45
C HIS A 18 14.00 5.35 -5.85
N LYS A 19 15.20 5.59 -5.31
CA LYS A 19 15.98 4.55 -4.62
C LYS A 19 15.68 4.52 -3.13
N LYS A 20 16.05 3.39 -2.51
CA LYS A 20 15.92 3.19 -1.07
C LYS A 20 16.59 4.33 -0.28
N GLY A 21 15.87 4.92 0.66
CA GLY A 21 16.36 6.02 1.48
C GLY A 21 16.18 7.42 0.88
N TYR A 22 15.70 7.53 -0.36
CA TYR A 22 15.49 8.83 -1.02
C TYR A 22 14.43 9.66 -0.30
N ARG A 23 14.75 10.94 -0.05
CA ARG A 23 13.86 11.93 0.54
C ARG A 23 14.01 13.27 -0.15
N GLU A 24 12.88 13.88 -0.47
CA GLU A 24 12.82 15.28 -0.91
C GLU A 24 11.85 16.05 -0.03
N ARG A 25 12.35 17.05 0.69
CA ARG A 25 11.59 17.87 1.66
C ARG A 25 10.79 17.02 2.65
N GLY A 26 11.41 15.94 3.13
CA GLY A 26 10.82 14.98 4.08
C GLY A 26 9.81 14.01 3.46
N TYR A 27 9.55 14.08 2.15
CA TYR A 27 8.70 13.11 1.45
C TYR A 27 9.49 11.87 1.06
N LEU A 28 8.89 10.72 1.33
CA LEU A 28 9.31 9.41 0.89
C LEU A 28 8.59 9.07 -0.39
N TYR A 29 9.34 8.54 -1.34
CA TYR A 29 8.78 7.93 -2.54
C TYR A 29 8.39 6.48 -2.27
N ILE A 30 7.18 6.08 -2.62
CA ILE A 30 6.70 4.70 -2.53
C ILE A 30 6.10 4.27 -3.86
N GLN A 31 6.37 3.03 -4.27
CA GLN A 31 5.69 2.42 -5.39
C GLN A 31 4.44 1.66 -4.90
N LEU A 32 3.25 2.12 -5.25
CA LEU A 32 2.02 1.36 -5.06
C LEU A 32 1.79 0.43 -6.26
N LYS A 33 1.57 -0.86 -6.00
CA LYS A 33 1.23 -1.85 -7.02
C LYS A 33 -0.04 -2.60 -6.66
N ARG A 34 -0.88 -2.92 -7.65
CA ARG A 34 -1.94 -3.92 -7.44
C ARG A 34 -1.35 -5.29 -7.63
N SER A 35 -1.78 -6.24 -6.80
CA SER A 35 -1.33 -7.63 -6.92
C SER A 35 -2.00 -8.38 -8.08
N TYR A 36 -3.04 -7.79 -8.67
CA TYR A 36 -3.93 -8.43 -9.63
C TYR A 36 -4.00 -7.76 -11.01
N ALA A 37 -3.42 -6.56 -11.18
CA ALA A 37 -3.45 -5.83 -12.44
C ALA A 37 -2.10 -5.20 -12.74
N GLY A 38 -1.87 -4.79 -14.00
CA GLY A 38 -0.73 -3.98 -14.44
C GLY A 38 -0.71 -2.54 -13.88
N PHE A 39 -1.14 -2.35 -12.63
CA PHE A 39 -1.18 -1.06 -11.96
C PHE A 39 0.10 -0.86 -11.16
N SER A 40 0.77 0.23 -11.46
CA SER A 40 1.92 0.71 -10.72
C SER A 40 1.85 2.23 -10.67
N ARG A 41 1.61 2.79 -9.49
CA ARG A 41 1.62 4.25 -9.27
C ARG A 41 2.66 4.64 -8.24
N THR A 42 3.11 5.87 -8.37
CA THR A 42 4.03 6.53 -7.45
C THR A 42 3.21 7.27 -6.40
N HIS A 43 3.50 7.04 -5.13
CA HIS A 43 2.86 7.73 -4.02
C HIS A 43 3.94 8.42 -3.18
N ASP A 44 3.79 9.72 -2.99
CA ASP A 44 4.67 10.51 -2.13
C ASP A 44 3.99 10.77 -0.79
N VAL A 45 4.70 10.46 0.30
CA VAL A 45 4.17 10.62 1.67
C VAL A 45 5.22 11.25 2.57
N ASN A 46 4.83 12.19 3.43
CA ASN A 46 5.78 12.76 4.38
C ASN A 46 6.18 11.70 5.41
N GLU A 47 7.48 11.64 5.74
CA GLU A 47 8.02 10.61 6.63
C GLU A 47 7.47 10.69 8.07
N TYR A 48 6.91 11.85 8.45
CA TYR A 48 6.26 12.07 9.74
C TYR A 48 4.72 11.95 9.70
N SER A 49 4.12 11.71 8.54
CA SER A 49 2.70 11.34 8.46
C SER A 49 2.45 10.04 9.23
N SER A 50 1.22 9.89 9.73
CA SER A 50 0.82 8.64 10.39
C SER A 50 0.62 7.52 9.37
N ILE A 51 0.69 6.26 9.81
CA ILE A 51 0.34 5.11 8.97
C ILE A 51 -1.13 5.21 8.51
N THR A 52 -2.03 5.73 9.35
CA THR A 52 -3.43 5.98 8.99
C THR A 52 -3.56 6.95 7.81
N GLU A 53 -2.88 8.10 7.85
CA GLU A 53 -2.89 9.08 6.76
C GLU A 53 -2.30 8.50 5.48
N PHE A 54 -1.22 7.73 5.61
CA PHE A 54 -0.60 7.05 4.49
C PHE A 54 -1.56 6.06 3.82
N ILE A 55 -2.20 5.17 4.59
CA ILE A 55 -3.20 4.21 4.07
C ILE A 55 -4.36 4.93 3.37
N ARG A 56 -4.87 6.02 3.96
CA ARG A 56 -5.91 6.86 3.33
C ARG A 56 -5.43 7.47 2.01
N GLY A 57 -4.16 7.89 1.94
CA GLY A 57 -3.52 8.34 0.71
C GLY A 57 -3.53 7.26 -0.37
N LEU A 58 -3.09 6.04 -0.03
CA LEU A 58 -3.08 4.91 -0.96
C LEU A 58 -4.48 4.54 -1.45
N HIS A 59 -5.49 4.59 -0.58
CA HIS A 59 -6.89 4.40 -1.00
C HIS A 59 -7.32 5.43 -2.04
N ARG A 60 -7.02 6.72 -1.83
CA ARG A 60 -7.36 7.78 -2.80
C ARG A 60 -6.69 7.54 -4.16
N ASP A 61 -5.43 7.10 -4.14
CA ASP A 61 -4.69 6.78 -5.36
C ASP A 61 -5.27 5.58 -6.13
N LEU A 62 -5.89 4.63 -5.42
CA LEU A 62 -6.60 3.50 -6.01
C LEU A 62 -7.98 3.88 -6.53
N MET A 63 -8.72 4.72 -5.80
CA MET A 63 -10.10 5.12 -6.11
C MET A 63 -10.19 6.15 -7.24
N GLY A 64 -9.10 6.87 -7.55
CA GLY A 64 -9.04 7.79 -8.69
C GLY A 64 -8.95 7.11 -10.06
N GLU A 65 -9.31 5.83 -10.18
CA GLU A 65 -9.27 5.00 -11.38
C GLU A 65 -10.59 4.22 -11.51
N ASP A 66 -11.00 3.90 -12.75
CA ASP A 66 -12.31 3.32 -13.11
C ASP A 66 -12.64 1.95 -12.49
N TYR A 67 -11.69 1.35 -11.76
CA TYR A 67 -11.83 0.07 -11.07
C TYR A 67 -12.18 0.27 -9.60
N VAL A 68 -13.42 0.70 -9.37
CA VAL A 68 -14.02 0.75 -8.04
C VAL A 68 -14.46 -0.67 -7.69
N LEU A 69 -14.12 -1.16 -6.48
CA LEU A 69 -14.76 -2.34 -5.92
C LEU A 69 -16.26 -2.01 -5.91
N ARG A 70 -17.08 -2.72 -6.70
CA ARG A 70 -18.50 -2.40 -6.80
C ARG A 70 -19.11 -2.47 -5.39
N ASP A 71 -19.81 -1.41 -5.00
CA ASP A 71 -20.59 -1.40 -3.77
C ASP A 71 -21.55 -2.60 -3.80
N GLY A 72 -21.30 -3.58 -2.94
CA GLY A 72 -22.09 -4.82 -2.86
C GLY A 72 -21.27 -6.09 -2.66
N ASP A 73 -20.01 -6.14 -3.11
CA ASP A 73 -19.23 -7.39 -3.12
C ASP A 73 -18.53 -7.72 -1.78
N ALA A 74 -18.73 -6.91 -0.73
CA ALA A 74 -18.05 -7.06 0.57
C ALA A 74 -16.52 -7.20 0.43
N LEU A 75 -15.95 -6.57 -0.60
CA LEU A 75 -14.52 -6.57 -0.87
C LEU A 75 -13.87 -5.30 -0.33
N HIS A 76 -12.68 -5.44 0.25
CA HIS A 76 -11.87 -4.32 0.69
C HIS A 76 -10.41 -4.44 0.27
N TYR A 77 -9.73 -3.31 0.24
CA TYR A 77 -8.29 -3.26 0.00
C TYR A 77 -7.50 -3.43 1.29
N GLU A 78 -6.50 -4.31 1.23
CA GLU A 78 -5.45 -4.38 2.23
C GLU A 78 -4.09 -4.04 1.61
N PHE A 79 -3.27 -3.30 2.37
CA PHE A 79 -1.96 -2.86 1.91
C PHE A 79 -0.86 -3.61 2.60
N TYR A 80 0.06 -4.16 1.80
CA TYR A 80 1.19 -4.93 2.30
C TYR A 80 2.51 -4.28 1.92
N ALA A 81 3.36 -4.04 2.92
CA ALA A 81 4.74 -3.62 2.73
C ALA A 81 5.68 -4.68 3.31
N LYS A 82 6.73 -5.08 2.59
CA LYS A 82 7.72 -6.07 3.08
C LYS A 82 7.07 -7.37 3.62
N ARG A 83 5.95 -7.81 3.01
CA ARG A 83 5.11 -8.96 3.41
C ARG A 83 4.37 -8.80 4.74
N GLN A 84 4.28 -7.58 5.28
CA GLN A 84 3.51 -7.26 6.48
C GLN A 84 2.30 -6.40 6.11
N LEU A 85 1.15 -6.69 6.72
CA LEU A 85 -0.06 -5.88 6.61
C LEU A 85 0.17 -4.51 7.27
N LEU A 86 -0.18 -3.45 6.57
CA LEU A 86 -0.21 -2.11 7.11
C LEU A 86 -1.52 -1.89 7.86
N VAL A 87 -1.43 -1.77 9.18
CA VAL A 87 -2.58 -1.53 10.06
C VAL A 87 -2.65 -0.04 10.40
N PRO A 88 -3.83 0.62 10.30
CA PRO A 88 -4.00 2.00 10.72
C PRO A 88 -3.48 2.23 12.15
N SER A 89 -2.62 3.22 12.32
CA SER A 89 -2.05 3.61 13.60
C SER A 89 -1.46 5.02 13.52
N ASP A 90 -1.24 5.64 14.68
CA ASP A 90 -0.59 6.96 14.81
C ASP A 90 0.94 6.90 14.68
N ALA A 91 1.50 5.70 14.54
CA ALA A 91 2.92 5.54 14.29
C ALA A 91 3.30 6.22 12.97
N ARG A 92 4.51 6.77 12.91
CA ARG A 92 5.00 7.50 11.73
C ARG A 92 5.39 6.54 10.61
N VAL A 93 5.19 6.94 9.36
CA VAL A 93 5.57 6.15 8.19
C VAL A 93 7.05 5.75 8.22
N ASN A 94 7.94 6.63 8.68
CA ASN A 94 9.37 6.35 8.75
C ASN A 94 9.79 5.24 9.72
N THR A 95 8.87 4.74 10.55
CA THR A 95 9.12 3.59 11.44
C THR A 95 9.09 2.26 10.71
N ILE A 96 8.37 2.19 9.58
CA ILE A 96 8.16 0.96 8.80
C ILE A 96 8.72 1.04 7.37
N LEU A 97 8.79 2.26 6.83
CA LEU A 97 9.23 2.55 5.46
C LEU A 97 10.40 3.53 5.47
N ASN A 98 11.26 3.44 4.45
CA ASN A 98 12.44 4.30 4.32
C ASN A 98 12.55 4.91 2.91
N GLY A 99 11.49 4.85 2.11
CA GLY A 99 11.47 5.29 0.71
C GLY A 99 12.04 4.23 -0.24
N GLY A 100 11.57 4.26 -1.49
CA GLY A 100 11.93 3.32 -2.55
C GLY A 100 11.29 1.93 -2.44
N GLU A 101 10.48 1.70 -1.40
CA GLU A 101 9.79 0.42 -1.22
C GLU A 101 8.54 0.30 -2.09
N THR A 102 8.13 -0.95 -2.33
CA THR A 102 6.86 -1.27 -2.97
C THR A 102 5.82 -1.66 -1.93
N VAL A 103 4.65 -1.03 -2.00
CA VAL A 103 3.44 -1.41 -1.27
C VAL A 103 2.49 -2.09 -2.25
N TYR A 104 2.00 -3.26 -1.85
CA TYR A 104 1.05 -4.04 -2.62
C TYR A 104 -0.36 -3.81 -2.10
N ALA A 105 -1.23 -3.29 -2.95
CA ALA A 105 -2.66 -3.35 -2.76
C ALA A 105 -3.16 -4.74 -3.16
N LYS A 106 -3.89 -5.37 -2.24
CA LYS A 106 -4.56 -6.65 -2.42
C LYS A 106 -6.03 -6.49 -2.09
N VAL A 107 -6.86 -7.35 -2.65
CA VAL A 107 -8.31 -7.36 -2.39
C VAL A 107 -8.63 -8.59 -1.56
N PHE A 108 -9.45 -8.38 -0.53
CA PHE A 108 -9.93 -9.42 0.36
C PHE A 108 -11.44 -9.29 0.54
N ASP A 109 -12.08 -10.40 0.89
CA ASP A 109 -13.45 -10.40 1.43
C ASP A 109 -13.45 -10.34 2.96
N ASP A 110 -14.64 -10.17 3.56
CA ASP A 110 -14.85 -10.19 5.01
C ASP A 110 -14.43 -11.51 5.69
N GLU A 111 -14.31 -12.60 4.92
CA GLU A 111 -13.83 -13.90 5.41
C GLU A 111 -12.29 -14.03 5.37
N GLY A 112 -11.60 -13.04 4.82
CA GLY A 112 -10.13 -13.01 4.69
C GLY A 112 -9.58 -13.84 3.52
N ASN A 113 -10.39 -14.19 2.53
CA ASN A 113 -9.91 -14.79 1.29
C ASN A 113 -9.36 -13.70 0.37
N GLU A 114 -8.19 -13.94 -0.22
CA GLU A 114 -7.60 -13.02 -1.20
C GLU A 114 -8.32 -13.19 -2.55
N TRP A 115 -8.68 -12.09 -3.19
CA TRP A 115 -9.29 -12.07 -4.52
C TRP A 115 -8.32 -11.46 -5.54
N ILE A 116 -8.38 -11.97 -6.77
CA ILE A 116 -7.61 -11.47 -7.92
C ILE A 116 -8.60 -10.85 -8.90
N GLY A 117 -8.41 -9.57 -9.20
CA GLY A 117 -9.11 -8.93 -10.30
C GLY A 117 -8.54 -9.35 -11.66
N ASP A 118 -9.41 -9.53 -12.64
CA ASP A 118 -9.02 -9.69 -14.05
C ASP A 118 -8.83 -8.32 -14.73
N ALA A 119 -8.32 -8.33 -15.97
CA ALA A 119 -8.09 -7.12 -16.75
C ALA A 119 -9.38 -6.40 -17.20
N MET A 120 -10.55 -7.03 -17.02
CA MET A 120 -11.87 -6.55 -17.42
C MET A 120 -12.72 -6.06 -16.22
N GLY A 121 -12.16 -6.12 -15.00
CA GLY A 121 -12.81 -5.66 -13.77
C GLY A 121 -13.64 -6.72 -13.05
N GLY A 122 -13.59 -7.99 -13.45
CA GLY A 122 -14.10 -9.11 -12.67
C GLY A 122 -13.16 -9.48 -11.53
N PHE A 123 -13.67 -10.09 -10.46
CA PHE A 123 -12.87 -10.64 -9.37
C PHE A 123 -13.11 -12.14 -9.24
N GLU A 124 -12.03 -12.90 -9.09
CA GLU A 124 -12.07 -14.33 -8.79
C GLU A 124 -11.32 -14.66 -7.50
N PRO A 125 -11.82 -15.62 -6.69
CA PRO A 125 -11.16 -15.99 -5.46
C PRO A 125 -9.81 -16.63 -5.79
N LYS A 126 -8.74 -16.12 -5.18
CA LYS A 126 -7.40 -16.67 -5.39
C LYS A 126 -7.37 -18.11 -4.87
N PRO A 127 -7.01 -19.10 -5.70
CA PRO A 127 -6.96 -20.48 -5.23
C PRO A 127 -5.99 -20.58 -4.05
N LYS A 128 -6.51 -20.99 -2.88
CA LYS A 128 -5.68 -21.24 -1.69
C LYS A 128 -4.66 -22.31 -2.09
N ARG A 129 -3.39 -21.91 -2.20
CA ARG A 129 -2.29 -22.87 -2.38
C ARG A 129 -2.39 -23.86 -1.22
N LYS A 130 -2.81 -25.10 -1.49
CA LYS A 130 -2.65 -26.21 -0.53
C LYS A 130 -1.17 -26.22 -0.17
N ARG A 131 -0.83 -25.76 1.05
CA ARG A 131 0.48 -26.03 1.62
C ARG A 131 0.59 -27.56 1.64
N ARG A 132 1.38 -28.14 0.74
CA ARG A 132 1.86 -29.51 0.93
C ARG A 132 2.53 -29.48 2.29
N ARG A 133 1.96 -30.18 3.28
CA ARG A 133 2.69 -30.50 4.50
C ARG A 133 3.93 -31.25 4.01
N ALA A 134 5.10 -30.63 4.16
CA ALA A 134 6.34 -31.35 4.04
C ALA A 134 6.41 -32.25 5.28
N GLY A 135 6.27 -33.55 5.08
CA GLY A 135 6.34 -34.55 6.16
C GLY A 135 5.15 -35.49 6.17
N GLU A 136 5.12 -36.41 5.20
CA GLU A 136 4.80 -37.81 5.43
C GLU A 136 5.78 -38.64 4.59
#